data_AF-A0A521VET7-F1
#
_entry.id   AF-A0A521VET7-F1
#
_cell.length_a   1.000
_cell.length_b   1.000
_cell.length_c   1.000
_cell.angle_alpha   90.00
_cell.angle_beta   90.00
_cell.angle_gamma   90.00
#
_symmetry.space_group_name_H-M   'P 1'
#
loop_
_entity.id
_entity.type
_entity.pdbx_description
1 polymer ?
#
loop_
_entity_poly.entity_id
_entity_poly.type
_entity_poly.pdbx_seq_one_letter_code
_entity_poly.pdbx_strand_id
1 'polypeptide(L)'
;MGLFGFLKPPKPVPFTYRPRFYDEKREAFKERLKKAEELAGDNPEALKARIRNSLQRKGTYLTDKSYRQRQLMRSNMLLLVIVVLLVLIAFLGIEVYLPRIVEMFE
;
A
#
# COMPACT_ATOMS: atom_id res chain seq x y z
N MET A 1 -55.67 25.16 30.52
CA MET A 1 -56.04 24.50 29.24
C MET A 1 -54.79 23.95 28.57
N GLY A 2 -54.33 22.75 28.93
CA GLY A 2 -53.03 22.24 28.44
C GLY A 2 -52.90 20.72 28.27
N LEU A 3 -53.92 19.93 28.61
CA LEU A 3 -53.84 18.47 28.56
C LEU A 3 -54.29 17.82 27.24
N PHE A 4 -55.00 18.55 26.36
CA PHE A 4 -55.55 18.01 25.11
C PHE A 4 -54.65 18.26 23.87
N GLY A 5 -53.44 18.78 24.05
CA GLY A 5 -52.49 19.05 22.95
C GLY A 5 -51.70 17.83 22.49
N PHE A 6 -51.54 16.81 23.33
CA PHE A 6 -50.74 15.60 23.06
C PHE A 6 -51.41 14.58 22.14
N LEU A 7 -52.72 14.71 21.89
CA LEU A 7 -53.49 13.79 21.05
C LEU A 7 -53.53 14.21 19.57
N LYS A 8 -52.92 15.34 19.20
CA LYS A 8 -52.90 15.80 17.80
C LYS A 8 -51.64 15.27 17.11
N PRO A 9 -51.77 14.42 16.07
CA PRO A 9 -50.62 13.98 15.31
C PRO A 9 -49.92 15.20 14.67
N PRO A 10 -48.58 15.27 14.67
CA PRO A 10 -47.85 16.34 14.02
C PRO A 10 -48.21 16.38 12.53
N LYS A 11 -48.45 17.57 11.99
CA LYS A 11 -48.74 17.73 10.56
C LYS A 11 -47.53 17.23 9.76
N PRO A 12 -47.72 16.37 8.74
CA PRO A 12 -46.63 15.95 7.88
C PRO A 12 -46.04 17.17 7.17
N VAL A 13 -44.73 17.32 7.25
CA VAL A 13 -44.01 18.39 6.55
C VAL A 13 -43.98 18.04 5.07
N PRO A 14 -44.44 18.91 4.16
CA PRO A 14 -44.37 18.63 2.73
C PRO A 14 -42.90 18.55 2.29
N PHE A 15 -42.51 17.42 1.71
CA PHE A 15 -41.19 17.26 1.13
C PHE A 15 -41.07 18.15 -0.11
N THR A 16 -40.28 19.22 -0.01
CA THR A 16 -39.97 20.08 -1.16
C THR A 16 -38.83 19.46 -1.94
N TYR A 17 -39.15 18.69 -2.98
CA TYR A 17 -38.13 18.18 -3.89
C TYR A 17 -37.63 19.29 -4.80
N ARG A 18 -36.35 19.66 -4.66
CA ARG A 18 -35.67 20.52 -5.61
C ARG A 18 -34.81 19.65 -6.53
N PRO A 19 -35.25 19.39 -7.78
CA PRO A 19 -34.44 18.63 -8.72
C PRO A 19 -33.14 19.39 -8.97
N ARG A 20 -32.01 18.77 -8.60
CA ARG A 20 -30.69 19.30 -8.91
C ARG A 20 -30.13 18.47 -10.05
N PHE A 21 -29.91 19.11 -11.19
CA PHE A 21 -29.23 18.48 -12.30
C PHE A 21 -27.78 18.23 -11.91
N TYR A 22 -27.37 16.97 -12.01
CA TYR A 22 -25.99 16.57 -11.77
C TYR A 22 -25.14 17.04 -12.94
N ASP A 23 -24.10 17.81 -12.65
CA ASP A 23 -23.09 18.23 -13.62
C ASP A 23 -21.77 17.56 -13.24
N GLU A 24 -21.45 16.50 -13.98
CA GLU A 24 -20.24 15.69 -13.83
C GLU A 24 -18.97 16.53 -13.76
N LYS A 25 -18.87 17.56 -14.62
CA LYS A 25 -17.66 18.39 -14.72
C LYS A 25 -17.50 19.25 -13.48
N ARG A 26 -18.60 19.82 -12.98
CA ARG A 26 -18.59 20.69 -11.79
C ARG A 26 -18.34 19.92 -10.51
N GLU A 27 -18.90 18.73 -10.37
CA GLU A 27 -18.67 17.86 -9.21
C GLU A 27 -17.22 17.35 -9.19
N ALA A 28 -16.72 16.84 -10.31
CA ALA A 28 -15.33 16.39 -10.42
C ALA A 28 -14.30 17.51 -10.12
N PHE A 29 -14.58 18.75 -10.57
CA PHE A 29 -13.73 19.90 -10.26
C PHE A 29 -13.77 20.26 -8.77
N LYS A 30 -14.96 20.27 -8.15
CA LYS A 30 -15.13 20.53 -6.72
C LYS A 30 -14.46 19.46 -5.86
N GLU A 31 -14.53 18.19 -6.25
CA GLU A 31 -13.81 17.12 -5.55
C GLU A 31 -12.30 17.29 -5.61
N ARG A 32 -11.75 17.71 -6.76
CA ARG A 32 -10.31 17.97 -6.91
C ARG A 32 -9.87 19.15 -6.06
N LEU A 33 -10.65 20.24 -6.04
CA LEU A 33 -10.39 21.40 -5.20
C LEU A 33 -10.42 21.04 -3.71
N LYS A 34 -11.47 20.33 -3.25
CA LYS A 34 -11.55 19.86 -1.86
C LYS A 34 -10.35 18.99 -1.48
N LYS A 35 -9.95 18.05 -2.33
CA LYS A 35 -8.75 17.22 -2.09
C LYS A 35 -7.47 18.06 -2.01
N ALA A 36 -7.36 19.13 -2.79
CA ALA A 36 -6.20 20.03 -2.74
C ALA A 36 -6.20 20.89 -1.46
N GLU A 37 -7.35 21.42 -1.06
CA GLU A 37 -7.53 22.19 0.18
C GLU A 37 -7.29 21.34 1.42
N GLU A 38 -7.83 20.11 1.46
CA GLU A 38 -7.59 19.11 2.50
C GLU A 38 -6.12 18.70 2.61
N LEU A 39 -5.29 18.91 1.58
CA LEU A 39 -3.86 18.61 1.62
C LEU A 39 -2.98 19.83 1.94
N ALA A 40 -3.51 21.05 1.79
CA ALA A 40 -2.77 22.31 1.90
C ALA A 40 -2.80 22.92 3.31
N GLY A 41 -3.79 22.60 4.14
CA GLY A 41 -3.88 23.11 5.52
C GLY A 41 -3.01 22.33 6.53
N ASP A 42 -2.58 23.00 7.61
CA ASP A 42 -1.95 22.39 8.80
C ASP A 42 -2.98 21.87 9.84
N ASN A 43 -4.24 21.74 9.43
CA ASN A 43 -5.31 21.25 10.29
C ASN A 43 -5.16 19.72 10.56
N PRO A 44 -5.62 19.23 11.72
CA PRO A 44 -5.53 17.80 12.07
C PRO A 44 -6.21 16.87 11.05
N GLU A 45 -7.27 17.34 10.37
CA GLU A 45 -7.94 16.59 9.30
C GLU A 45 -7.06 16.44 8.05
N ALA A 46 -6.29 17.47 7.71
CA ALA A 46 -5.34 17.45 6.60
C ALA A 46 -4.18 16.49 6.87
N LEU A 47 -3.70 16.43 8.12
CA LEU A 47 -2.71 15.46 8.57
C LEU A 47 -3.25 14.02 8.41
N LYS A 48 -4.50 13.78 8.84
CA LYS A 48 -5.17 12.48 8.70
C LYS A 48 -5.35 12.07 7.24
N ALA A 49 -5.72 13.01 6.37
CA ALA A 49 -5.84 12.78 4.93
C ALA A 49 -4.48 12.44 4.29
N ARG A 50 -3.41 13.15 4.65
CA ARG A 50 -2.03 12.83 4.23
C ARG A 50 -1.59 11.44 4.68
N ILE A 51 -1.83 11.08 5.95
CA ILE A 51 -1.48 9.76 6.50
C ILE A 51 -2.27 8.66 5.80
N ARG A 52 -3.58 8.86 5.58
CA ARG A 52 -4.42 7.90 4.85
C ARG A 52 -3.92 7.70 3.42
N ASN A 53 -3.57 8.78 2.72
CA ASN A 53 -3.05 8.73 1.35
C ASN A 53 -1.66 8.08 1.29
N SER A 54 -0.77 8.33 2.26
CA SER A 54 0.55 7.71 2.30
C SER A 54 0.47 6.21 2.59
N LEU A 55 -0.46 5.78 3.44
CA LEU A 55 -0.74 4.36 3.72
C LEU A 55 -1.39 3.65 2.53
N GLN A 56 -2.36 4.27 1.85
CA GLN A 56 -2.96 3.70 0.63
C GLN A 56 -1.95 3.55 -0.50
N ARG A 57 -1.03 4.52 -0.66
CA ARG A 57 0.07 4.40 -1.63
C ARG A 57 1.04 3.27 -1.27
N LYS A 58 1.35 3.08 0.01
CA LYS A 58 2.15 1.92 0.47
C LYS A 58 1.44 0.58 0.27
N GLY A 59 0.11 0.54 0.32
CA GLY A 59 -0.68 -0.66 0.06
C GLY A 59 -0.91 -0.98 -1.42
N THR A 60 -0.59 -0.05 -2.32
CA THR A 60 -0.72 -0.27 -3.76
C THR A 60 0.52 -1.00 -4.29
N TYR A 61 0.54 -2.31 -4.05
CA TYR A 61 1.49 -3.29 -4.60
C TYR A 61 1.60 -3.28 -6.15
N LEU A 62 0.80 -2.44 -6.82
CA LEU A 62 0.64 -2.38 -8.28
C LEU A 62 1.55 -1.36 -8.97
N THR A 63 2.08 -0.35 -8.26
CA THR A 63 2.92 0.69 -8.89
C THR A 63 4.39 0.30 -9.04
N ASP A 64 4.83 -0.79 -8.41
CA ASP A 64 6.25 -1.06 -8.20
C ASP A 64 6.73 -2.37 -8.87
N LYS A 65 6.25 -2.63 -10.10
CA LYS A 65 6.79 -3.72 -10.94
C LYS A 65 8.31 -3.61 -11.09
N SER A 66 8.83 -2.39 -11.17
CA SER A 66 10.27 -2.09 -11.22
C SER A 66 10.98 -2.37 -9.89
N TYR A 67 10.35 -2.08 -8.74
CA TYR A 67 10.92 -2.37 -7.42
C TYR A 67 10.97 -3.87 -7.14
N ARG A 68 9.93 -4.61 -7.51
CA ARG A 68 9.91 -6.08 -7.40
C ARG A 68 10.99 -6.72 -8.27
N GLN A 69 11.16 -6.26 -9.52
CA GLN A 69 12.24 -6.74 -10.39
C GLN A 69 13.63 -6.48 -9.79
N ARG A 70 13.87 -5.29 -9.22
CA ARG A 70 15.16 -4.97 -8.56
C ARG A 70 15.43 -5.87 -7.35
N GLN A 71 14.42 -6.19 -6.54
CA GLN A 71 14.60 -7.11 -5.42
C GLN A 71 14.88 -8.54 -5.87
N LEU A 72 14.19 -9.02 -6.91
CA LEU A 72 14.42 -10.36 -7.47
C LEU A 72 15.85 -10.51 -8.03
N MET A 73 16.35 -9.50 -8.75
CA MET A 73 17.72 -9.52 -9.29
C MET A 73 18.78 -9.52 -8.18
N ARG A 74 18.58 -8.74 -7.11
CA ARG A 74 19.49 -8.73 -5.95
C ARG A 74 19.54 -10.08 -5.24
N SER A 75 18.40 -10.71 -5.03
CA SER A 75 18.32 -12.02 -4.37
C SER A 75 18.97 -13.12 -5.20
N ASN A 76 18.75 -13.12 -6.52
CA ASN A 76 19.33 -14.14 -7.40
C ASN A 76 20.86 -14.00 -7.53
N MET A 77 21.37 -12.76 -7.53
CA MET A 77 22.81 -12.50 -7.54
C MET A 77 23.49 -13.00 -6.26
N LEU A 78 22.87 -12.78 -5.10
CA LEU A 78 23.40 -13.28 -3.83
C LEU A 78 23.38 -14.81 -3.77
N LEU A 79 22.33 -15.45 -4.28
CA LEU A 79 22.26 -16.90 -4.42
C LEU A 79 23.41 -17.42 -5.30
N LEU A 80 23.63 -16.79 -6.45
CA LEU A 80 24.72 -17.18 -7.36
C LEU A 80 26.09 -17.07 -6.67
N VAL A 81 26.35 -15.99 -5.94
CA VAL A 81 27.59 -15.82 -5.16
C VAL A 81 27.77 -16.92 -4.12
N ILE A 82 26.71 -17.27 -3.38
CA ILE A 82 26.75 -18.37 -2.40
C ILE A 82 27.06 -19.71 -3.09
N VAL A 83 26.43 -20.01 -4.22
CA VAL A 83 26.66 -21.24 -4.97
C VAL A 83 28.11 -21.34 -5.44
N VAL A 84 28.66 -20.27 -6.01
CA VAL A 84 30.06 -20.22 -6.46
C VAL A 84 31.02 -20.40 -5.28
N LEU A 85 30.75 -19.75 -4.14
CA LEU A 85 31.56 -19.90 -2.92
C LEU A 85 31.54 -21.35 -2.41
N LEU A 86 30.37 -21.99 -2.36
CA LEU A 86 30.23 -23.38 -1.93
C LEU A 86 30.97 -24.35 -2.85
N VAL A 87 30.91 -24.14 -4.17
CA VAL A 87 31.67 -24.95 -5.14
C VAL A 87 33.18 -24.79 -4.93
N LEU A 88 33.66 -23.57 -4.69
CA LEU A 88 35.08 -23.32 -4.39
C LEU A 88 35.52 -24.03 -3.11
N ILE A 89 34.74 -23.92 -2.04
CA ILE A 89 35.05 -24.58 -0.76
C ILE A 89 35.04 -26.11 -0.93
N ALA A 90 34.06 -26.65 -1.65
CA ALA A 90 33.98 -28.07 -1.93
C ALA A 90 35.19 -28.55 -2.76
N PHE A 91 35.57 -27.78 -3.79
CA PHE A 91 36.72 -28.10 -4.63
C PHE A 91 38.02 -28.11 -3.82
N LEU A 92 38.27 -27.07 -3.01
CA LEU A 92 39.44 -27.00 -2.14
C LEU A 92 39.43 -28.12 -1.09
N GLY A 93 38.27 -28.46 -0.54
CA GLY A 93 38.12 -29.58 0.37
C GLY A 93 38.52 -30.89 -0.31
N ILE A 94 38.04 -31.14 -1.52
CA ILE A 94 38.42 -32.33 -2.29
C ILE A 94 39.93 -32.33 -2.54
N GLU A 95 40.52 -31.24 -3.03
CA GLU A 95 41.96 -31.18 -3.31
C GLU A 95 42.83 -31.42 -2.07
N VAL A 96 42.40 -30.96 -0.89
CA VAL A 96 43.15 -31.14 0.37
C VAL A 96 42.91 -32.52 1.01
N TYR A 97 41.67 -33.01 1.01
CA TYR A 97 41.31 -34.25 1.72
C TYR A 97 41.52 -35.50 0.87
N LEU A 98 41.40 -35.43 -0.46
CA LEU A 98 41.58 -36.57 -1.36
C LEU A 98 43.00 -37.17 -1.31
N PRO A 99 44.11 -36.41 -1.35
CA PRO A 99 45.45 -37.00 -1.21
C PRO A 99 45.66 -37.66 0.14
N ARG A 100 45.12 -37.06 1.21
CA ARG A 100 45.17 -37.62 2.58
C ARG A 100 44.43 -38.96 2.69
N ILE A 101 43.37 -39.14 1.92
CA ILE A 101 42.61 -40.39 1.87
C ILE A 101 43.39 -41.43 1.06
N VAL A 102 43.99 -41.06 -0.07
CA VAL A 102 44.80 -41.97 -0.89
C VAL A 102 46.02 -42.49 -0.12
N GLU A 103 46.73 -41.63 0.61
CA GLU A 103 47.86 -42.01 1.49
C GLU A 103 47.47 -42.95 2.64
N MET A 104 46.20 -43.01 3.04
CA MET A 104 45.73 -43.97 4.05
C MET A 104 45.35 -45.34 3.46
N PHE A 105 45.20 -45.44 2.13
CA PHE A 105 44.80 -46.65 1.43
C PHE A 105 45.97 -47.36 0.71
N GLU A 106 47.10 -46.68 0.48
CA GLU A 106 48.41 -47.29 0.15
C GLU A 106 49.17 -47.72 1.41
#